data_AF-A0A7Z9K3B2-F1
#
_entry.id   AF-A0A7Z9K3B2-F1
#
_cell.length_a   1.000
_cell.length_b   1.000
_cell.length_c   1.000
_cell.angle_alpha   90.00
_cell.angle_beta   90.00
_cell.angle_gamma   90.00
#
_symmetry.space_group_name_H-M   'P 1'
#
loop_
_entity.id
_entity.type
_entity.pdbx_description
1 polymer ?
#
loop_
_entity_poly.entity_id
_entity_poly.type
_entity_poly.pdbx_seq_one_letter_code
_entity_poly.pdbx_strand_id
1 'polypeptide(L)'
;MLGRPNVRSGIVGSGFAAAFHFEAIRRVFSVRVLLRGVYSPNHNNSAFFAKERGLKVWDNLDSFLDAIDVIHVCTPSYVHEEIVIAALERDKYAIVEKTLTGYFDDGNVDFNGANAPKETALEQAGASVERMRTAEKQRHWAFYRAAAFGEKVESDSSLAADAISTIYAGYVSAKCVGTKIEIPHIM
;
A
#
# COMPACT_ATOMS: atom_id res chain seq x y z
N MET A 1 10.13 4.24 -33.92
CA MET A 1 10.41 4.02 -32.49
C MET A 1 9.29 4.70 -31.70
N LEU A 2 8.31 3.94 -31.19
CA LEU A 2 7.32 4.51 -30.28
C LEU A 2 8.07 4.93 -29.00
N GLY A 3 7.94 6.19 -28.58
CA GLY A 3 8.60 6.70 -27.38
C GLY A 3 8.15 5.93 -26.13
N ARG A 4 8.99 5.87 -25.09
CA ARG A 4 8.62 5.23 -23.82
C ARG A 4 7.41 5.96 -23.23
N PRO A 5 6.36 5.25 -22.76
CA PRO A 5 5.21 5.89 -22.14
C PRO A 5 5.64 6.64 -20.87
N ASN A 6 5.00 7.78 -20.61
CA ASN A 6 5.20 8.56 -19.40
C ASN A 6 4.26 8.05 -18.30
N VAL A 7 4.78 7.98 -17.09
CA VAL A 7 4.03 7.58 -15.90
C VAL A 7 4.23 8.62 -14.81
N ARG A 8 3.18 9.31 -14.37
CA ARG A 8 3.25 10.24 -13.24
C ARG A 8 3.23 9.44 -11.95
N SER A 9 4.35 9.40 -11.23
CA SER A 9 4.48 8.69 -9.96
C SER A 9 4.60 9.66 -8.79
N GLY A 10 4.16 9.25 -7.60
CA GLY A 10 4.30 10.02 -6.37
C GLY A 10 4.45 9.10 -5.16
N ILE A 11 4.96 9.64 -4.06
CA ILE A 11 5.11 8.88 -2.81
C ILE A 11 4.19 9.48 -1.74
N VAL A 12 3.43 8.63 -1.06
CA VAL A 12 2.66 8.98 0.15
C VAL A 12 3.42 8.43 1.35
N GLY A 13 3.87 9.31 2.24
CA GLY A 13 4.80 8.99 3.32
C GLY A 13 6.23 9.44 3.02
N SER A 14 6.94 9.84 4.07
CA SER A 14 8.28 10.46 3.97
C SER A 14 9.28 9.86 4.96
N GLY A 15 9.07 8.58 5.33
CA GLY A 15 9.89 7.85 6.30
C GLY A 15 10.95 6.97 5.65
N PHE A 16 11.42 5.97 6.40
CA PHE A 16 12.46 5.02 5.98
C PHE A 16 12.11 4.33 4.66
N ALA A 17 10.93 3.71 4.56
CA ALA A 17 10.52 2.97 3.38
C ALA A 17 10.41 3.86 2.12
N ALA A 18 9.94 5.11 2.28
CA ALA A 18 9.86 6.08 1.20
C ALA A 18 11.22 6.33 0.53
N ALA A 19 12.32 6.29 1.29
CA ALA A 19 13.67 6.46 0.74
C ALA A 19 14.07 5.29 -0.19
N PHE A 20 13.73 4.04 0.18
CA PHE A 20 13.96 2.88 -0.69
C PHE A 20 13.11 2.93 -1.93
N HIS A 21 11.84 3.30 -1.80
CA HIS A 21 10.94 3.47 -2.93
C HIS A 21 11.44 4.52 -3.91
N PHE A 22 11.89 5.68 -3.42
CA PHE A 22 12.51 6.71 -4.26
C PHE A 22 13.70 6.14 -5.06
N GLU A 23 14.59 5.42 -4.40
CA GLU A 23 15.77 4.82 -5.04
C GLU A 23 15.38 3.72 -6.04
N ALA A 24 14.37 2.91 -5.75
CA ALA A 24 13.85 1.90 -6.66
C ALA A 24 13.23 2.52 -7.92
N ILE A 25 12.43 3.58 -7.77
CA ILE A 25 11.80 4.32 -8.89
C ILE A 25 12.86 4.82 -9.87
N ARG A 26 14.00 5.35 -9.37
CA ARG A 26 15.10 5.84 -10.21
C ARG A 26 15.77 4.75 -11.07
N ARG A 27 15.58 3.48 -10.71
CA ARG A 27 16.13 2.31 -11.41
C ARG A 27 15.11 1.65 -12.35
N VAL A 28 13.94 2.26 -12.55
CA VAL A 28 12.95 1.83 -13.55
C VAL A 28 13.30 2.42 -14.91
N PHE A 29 13.65 1.56 -15.87
CA PHE A 29 14.07 2.00 -17.21
C PHE A 29 13.07 1.64 -18.33
N SER A 30 12.11 0.75 -18.07
CA SER A 30 11.11 0.29 -19.04
C SER A 30 10.10 1.38 -19.44
N VAL A 31 9.82 2.33 -18.53
CA VAL A 31 8.94 3.48 -18.74
C VAL A 31 9.64 4.77 -18.31
N ARG A 32 9.14 5.94 -18.73
CA ARG A 32 9.61 7.22 -18.21
C ARG A 32 8.80 7.61 -16.99
N VAL A 33 9.36 7.40 -15.79
CA VAL A 33 8.71 7.82 -14.56
C VAL A 33 8.91 9.32 -14.33
N LEU A 34 7.81 10.06 -14.25
CA LEU A 34 7.74 11.46 -13.88
C LEU A 34 7.37 11.54 -12.40
N LEU A 35 8.36 11.59 -11.52
CA LEU A 35 8.11 11.67 -10.07
C LEU A 35 7.63 13.08 -9.70
N ARG A 36 6.34 13.22 -9.38
CA ARG A 36 5.67 14.52 -9.17
C ARG A 36 5.76 15.05 -7.74
N GLY A 37 6.31 14.26 -6.81
CA GLY A 37 6.57 14.71 -5.45
C GLY A 37 6.19 13.71 -4.38
N VAL A 38 6.07 14.24 -3.16
CA VAL A 38 5.72 13.50 -1.94
C VAL A 38 4.59 14.21 -1.20
N TYR A 39 3.70 13.44 -0.60
CA TYR A 39 2.72 13.90 0.38
C TYR A 39 2.95 13.20 1.72
N SER A 40 2.84 13.93 2.82
CA SER A 40 2.83 13.40 4.19
C SER A 40 2.11 14.40 5.09
N PRO A 41 1.28 13.96 6.06
CA PRO A 41 0.62 14.88 6.99
C PRO A 41 1.61 15.65 7.88
N ASN A 42 2.81 15.10 8.09
CA ASN A 42 3.89 15.83 8.75
C ASN A 42 4.70 16.61 7.71
N HIS A 43 4.34 17.87 7.50
CA HIS A 43 4.97 18.74 6.50
C HIS A 43 6.47 18.95 6.70
N ASN A 44 6.95 18.96 7.96
CA ASN A 44 8.37 19.08 8.26
C ASN A 44 9.15 17.87 7.74
N ASN A 45 8.63 16.65 7.97
CA ASN A 45 9.25 15.43 7.47
C ASN A 45 9.22 15.36 5.93
N SER A 46 8.10 15.72 5.30
CA SER A 46 8.06 15.75 3.83
C SER A 46 8.98 16.81 3.24
N ALA A 47 9.13 17.98 3.87
CA ALA A 47 10.03 19.02 3.41
C ALA A 47 11.49 18.57 3.47
N PHE A 48 11.90 17.92 4.57
CA PHE A 48 13.23 17.35 4.69
C PHE A 48 13.48 16.27 3.63
N PHE A 49 12.57 15.29 3.53
CA PHE A 49 12.66 14.20 2.55
C PHE A 49 12.74 14.72 1.11
N ALA A 50 11.92 15.72 0.78
CA ALA A 50 11.82 16.31 -0.55
C ALA A 50 13.04 17.15 -0.92
N LYS A 51 13.59 17.94 0.03
CA LYS A 51 14.74 18.81 -0.21
C LYS A 51 15.95 18.05 -0.71
N GLU A 52 16.29 16.93 -0.07
CA GLU A 52 17.41 16.07 -0.47
C GLU A 52 17.22 15.44 -1.86
N ARG A 53 15.97 15.31 -2.31
CA ARG A 53 15.58 14.54 -3.51
C ARG A 53 15.08 15.43 -4.65
N GLY A 54 15.04 16.75 -4.45
CA GLY A 54 14.51 17.70 -5.44
C GLY A 54 13.02 17.49 -5.75
N LEU A 55 12.23 17.05 -4.77
CA LEU A 55 10.82 16.74 -4.96
C LEU A 55 9.91 17.92 -4.58
N LYS A 56 8.75 18.00 -5.22
CA LYS A 56 7.65 18.85 -4.75
C LYS A 56 7.03 18.23 -3.49
N VAL A 57 6.73 19.06 -2.49
CA VAL A 57 5.85 18.69 -1.37
C VAL A 57 4.42 19.07 -1.75
N TRP A 58 3.48 18.19 -1.49
CA TRP A 58 2.05 18.44 -1.67
C TRP A 58 1.38 18.70 -0.34
N ASP A 59 0.42 19.63 -0.33
CA ASP A 59 -0.20 20.11 0.91
C ASP A 59 -1.33 19.21 1.40
N ASN A 60 -1.98 18.47 0.50
CA ASN A 60 -3.06 17.54 0.84
C ASN A 60 -3.06 16.33 -0.10
N LEU A 61 -3.66 15.23 0.37
CA LEU A 61 -3.72 13.97 -0.35
C LEU A 61 -4.49 14.08 -1.67
N ASP A 62 -5.64 14.76 -1.69
CA ASP A 62 -6.52 14.81 -2.86
C ASP A 62 -5.84 15.48 -4.06
N SER A 63 -5.31 16.68 -3.88
CA SER A 63 -4.59 17.41 -4.94
C SER A 63 -3.34 16.66 -5.41
N PHE A 64 -2.70 15.89 -4.52
CA PHE A 64 -1.63 14.98 -4.88
C PHE A 64 -2.17 13.86 -5.78
N LEU A 65 -3.23 13.16 -5.39
CA LEU A 65 -3.81 12.06 -6.16
C LEU A 65 -4.26 12.53 -7.56
N ASP A 66 -4.87 13.70 -7.68
CA ASP A 66 -5.31 14.26 -8.97
C ASP A 66 -4.16 14.43 -9.99
N ALA A 67 -2.94 14.68 -9.50
CA ALA A 67 -1.76 14.91 -10.32
C ALA A 67 -0.92 13.65 -10.63
N ILE A 68 -1.33 12.50 -10.11
CA ILE A 68 -0.58 11.24 -10.15
C ILE A 68 -1.33 10.20 -10.99
N ASP A 69 -0.59 9.26 -11.57
CA ASP A 69 -1.11 8.01 -12.13
C ASP A 69 -0.91 6.86 -11.12
N VAL A 70 0.28 6.81 -10.48
CA VAL A 70 0.62 5.77 -9.49
C VAL A 70 1.28 6.30 -8.23
N ILE A 71 0.75 5.84 -7.10
CA ILE A 71 1.26 6.16 -5.78
C ILE A 71 2.09 5.02 -5.22
N HIS A 72 3.15 5.37 -4.51
CA HIS A 72 3.84 4.48 -3.58
C HIS A 72 3.38 4.83 -2.17
N VAL A 73 2.60 3.94 -1.55
CA VAL A 73 2.09 4.10 -0.18
C VAL A 73 3.17 3.58 0.77
N CYS A 74 3.95 4.49 1.32
CA CYS A 74 5.07 4.26 2.23
C CYS A 74 4.78 4.85 3.62
N THR A 75 3.52 4.79 4.03
CA THR A 75 3.02 5.22 5.34
C THR A 75 3.07 4.06 6.34
N PRO A 76 2.75 4.29 7.63
CA PRO A 76 2.45 3.18 8.52
C PRO A 76 1.24 2.36 8.03
N SER A 77 1.25 1.05 8.30
CA SER A 77 0.22 0.12 7.79
C SER A 77 -1.21 0.45 8.23
N TYR A 78 -1.40 1.17 9.34
CA TYR A 78 -2.74 1.51 9.84
C TYR A 78 -3.50 2.52 8.99
N VAL A 79 -2.83 3.27 8.11
CA VAL A 79 -3.48 4.21 7.17
C VAL A 79 -3.48 3.72 5.73
N HIS A 80 -2.95 2.52 5.44
CA HIS A 80 -2.87 2.01 4.08
C HIS A 80 -4.24 1.91 3.42
N GLU A 81 -5.22 1.35 4.14
CA GLU A 81 -6.57 1.14 3.60
C GLU A 81 -7.18 2.44 3.07
N GLU A 82 -7.21 3.50 3.88
CA GLU A 82 -7.80 4.78 3.51
C GLU A 82 -7.12 5.38 2.27
N ILE A 83 -5.78 5.39 2.25
CA ILE A 83 -5.00 5.96 1.14
C ILE A 83 -5.18 5.13 -0.14
N VAL A 84 -5.17 3.80 -0.03
CA VAL A 84 -5.30 2.88 -1.16
C VAL A 84 -6.69 3.00 -1.77
N ILE A 85 -7.75 2.99 -0.95
CA ILE A 85 -9.12 3.16 -1.43
C ILE A 85 -9.28 4.52 -2.11
N ALA A 86 -8.83 5.60 -1.48
CA ALA A 86 -8.91 6.95 -2.04
C ALA A 86 -8.20 7.09 -3.40
N ALA A 87 -7.10 6.34 -3.60
CA ALA A 87 -6.37 6.29 -4.85
C ALA A 87 -7.11 5.47 -5.93
N LEU A 88 -7.55 4.26 -5.58
CA LEU A 88 -8.26 3.36 -6.50
C LEU A 88 -9.58 3.97 -6.98
N GLU A 89 -10.32 4.65 -6.09
CA GLU A 89 -11.56 5.37 -6.44
C GLU A 89 -11.34 6.49 -7.46
N ARG A 90 -10.12 7.05 -7.52
CA ARG A 90 -9.69 8.06 -8.48
C ARG A 90 -9.01 7.50 -9.73
N ASP A 91 -9.16 6.19 -9.96
CA ASP A 91 -8.54 5.49 -11.09
C ASP A 91 -7.00 5.60 -11.07
N LYS A 92 -6.42 5.56 -9.87
CA LYS A 92 -4.96 5.57 -9.64
C LYS A 92 -4.50 4.19 -9.23
N TYR A 93 -3.26 3.83 -9.54
CA TYR A 93 -2.69 2.58 -9.05
C TYR A 93 -1.88 2.80 -7.77
N ALA A 94 -1.90 1.82 -6.88
CA ALA A 94 -1.18 1.86 -5.61
C ALA A 94 -0.13 0.74 -5.53
N ILE A 95 1.10 1.11 -5.19
CA ILE A 95 2.16 0.21 -4.76
C ILE A 95 2.30 0.39 -3.26
N VAL A 96 1.90 -0.62 -2.49
CA VAL A 96 1.79 -0.51 -1.02
C VAL A 96 2.98 -1.17 -0.34
N GLU A 97 3.60 -0.46 0.59
CA GLU A 97 4.61 -1.05 1.47
C GLU A 97 4.03 -2.18 2.30
N LYS A 98 4.90 -3.13 2.65
CA LYS A 98 4.50 -4.26 3.48
C LYS A 98 4.45 -3.84 4.96
N THR A 99 3.54 -4.39 5.77
CA THR A 99 2.42 -5.28 5.39
C THR A 99 1.27 -4.47 4.77
N LEU A 100 0.49 -5.10 3.89
CA LEU A 100 -0.63 -4.45 3.17
C LEU A 100 -1.56 -3.73 4.16
N THR A 101 -1.95 -4.40 5.24
CA THR A 101 -2.73 -3.85 6.36
C THR A 101 -2.44 -4.67 7.63
N GLY A 102 -3.27 -4.51 8.66
CA GLY A 102 -3.26 -5.24 9.91
C GLY A 102 -4.47 -4.88 10.77
N TYR A 103 -4.49 -5.37 12.01
CA TYR A 103 -5.45 -4.95 13.01
C TYR A 103 -4.86 -3.85 13.87
N PHE A 104 -5.48 -2.68 13.74
CA PHE A 104 -5.19 -1.49 14.51
C PHE A 104 -6.56 -1.09 15.06
N ASP A 105 -6.70 -1.06 16.37
CA ASP A 105 -7.98 -0.72 17.02
C ASP A 105 -8.42 0.70 16.62
N ASP A 106 -9.61 1.11 17.08
CA ASP A 106 -10.31 2.36 16.71
C ASP A 106 -9.63 3.69 17.09
N GLY A 107 -8.31 3.72 17.26
CA GLY A 107 -7.53 4.90 17.62
C GLY A 107 -7.28 5.03 19.13
N ASN A 108 -7.57 3.99 19.90
CA ASN A 108 -7.17 3.93 21.30
C ASN A 108 -5.64 4.02 21.44
N VAL A 109 -5.17 5.08 22.11
CA VAL A 109 -3.74 5.37 22.31
C VAL A 109 -3.04 4.30 23.16
N ASP A 110 -3.79 3.56 23.98
CA ASP A 110 -3.30 2.47 24.82
C ASP A 110 -3.41 1.10 24.13
N PHE A 111 -3.80 1.07 22.84
CA PHE A 111 -3.89 -0.18 22.10
C PHE A 111 -2.55 -0.90 22.03
N ASN A 112 -2.57 -2.16 22.43
CA ASN A 112 -1.46 -3.07 22.25
C ASN A 112 -1.91 -4.31 21.48
N GLY A 113 -1.51 -4.39 20.21
CA GLY A 113 -1.82 -5.52 19.34
C GLY A 113 -1.35 -6.87 19.86
N ALA A 114 -0.38 -6.92 20.79
CA ALA A 114 0.00 -8.15 21.48
C ALA A 114 -1.14 -8.71 22.33
N ASN A 115 -1.91 -7.84 22.98
CA ASN A 115 -3.00 -8.20 23.90
C ASN A 115 -4.37 -8.34 23.21
N ALA A 116 -4.48 -7.88 21.95
CA ALA A 116 -5.69 -7.99 21.16
C ALA A 116 -6.16 -9.45 20.99
N PRO A 117 -7.48 -9.72 21.04
CA PRO A 117 -8.03 -11.01 20.64
C PRO A 117 -7.62 -11.36 19.20
N LYS A 118 -6.91 -12.46 19.00
CA LYS A 118 -6.31 -12.81 17.70
C LYS A 118 -7.36 -13.18 16.65
N GLU A 119 -8.48 -13.70 17.09
CA GLU A 119 -9.64 -14.03 16.26
C GLU A 119 -10.28 -12.75 15.70
N THR A 120 -10.52 -11.76 16.57
CA THR A 120 -10.98 -10.42 16.14
C THR A 120 -9.96 -9.75 15.23
N ALA A 121 -8.67 -9.85 15.57
CA ALA A 121 -7.61 -9.27 14.75
C ALA A 121 -7.57 -9.89 13.34
N LEU A 122 -7.74 -11.22 13.24
CA LEU A 122 -7.85 -11.93 11.97
C LEU A 122 -9.06 -11.45 11.16
N GLU A 123 -10.23 -11.37 11.81
CA GLU A 123 -11.47 -10.92 11.17
C GLU A 123 -11.35 -9.49 10.63
N GLN A 124 -10.87 -8.56 11.45
CA GLN A 124 -10.77 -7.15 11.10
C GLN A 124 -9.69 -6.88 10.04
N ALA A 125 -8.53 -7.54 10.14
CA ALA A 125 -7.51 -7.47 9.10
C ALA A 125 -8.03 -8.05 7.77
N GLY A 126 -8.78 -9.16 7.82
CA GLY A 126 -9.43 -9.74 6.64
C GLY A 126 -10.47 -8.81 6.02
N ALA A 127 -11.30 -8.15 6.83
CA ALA A 127 -12.27 -7.18 6.37
C ALA A 127 -11.61 -5.95 5.71
N SER A 128 -10.47 -5.49 6.25
CA SER A 128 -9.64 -4.43 5.66
C SER A 128 -9.13 -4.81 4.26
N VAL A 129 -8.60 -6.02 4.12
CA VAL A 129 -8.17 -6.56 2.83
C VAL A 129 -9.34 -6.59 1.84
N GLU A 130 -10.52 -7.06 2.26
CA GLU A 130 -11.65 -7.18 1.33
C GLU A 130 -12.18 -5.82 0.85
N ARG A 131 -12.16 -4.79 1.70
CA ARG A 131 -12.51 -3.43 1.27
C ARG A 131 -11.55 -2.90 0.20
N MET A 132 -10.24 -3.08 0.39
CA MET A 132 -9.25 -2.69 -0.62
C MET A 132 -9.40 -3.50 -1.91
N ARG A 133 -9.68 -4.81 -1.82
CA ARG A 133 -9.92 -5.66 -3.00
C ARG A 133 -11.20 -5.31 -3.72
N THR A 134 -12.24 -4.91 -3.01
CA THR A 134 -13.49 -4.42 -3.61
C THR A 134 -13.22 -3.15 -4.41
N ALA A 135 -12.47 -2.19 -3.84
CA ALA A 135 -12.07 -0.98 -4.55
C ALA A 135 -11.21 -1.29 -5.79
N GLU A 136 -10.33 -2.29 -5.72
CA GLU A 136 -9.52 -2.74 -6.85
C GLU A 136 -10.37 -3.41 -7.94
N LYS A 137 -11.23 -4.38 -7.59
CA LYS A 137 -12.09 -5.14 -8.52
C LYS A 137 -13.05 -4.24 -9.30
N GLN A 138 -13.47 -3.12 -8.72
CA GLN A 138 -14.33 -2.14 -9.38
C GLN A 138 -13.60 -1.36 -10.49
N ARG A 139 -12.28 -1.53 -10.66
CA ARG A 139 -11.44 -0.79 -11.60
C ARG A 139 -10.51 -1.71 -12.41
N HIS A 140 -10.27 -1.36 -13.67
CA HIS A 140 -9.61 -2.24 -14.63
C HIS A 140 -8.06 -2.30 -14.45
N TRP A 141 -7.60 -3.47 -13.95
CA TRP A 141 -6.30 -4.17 -14.08
C TRP A 141 -4.95 -3.45 -13.89
N ALA A 142 -4.32 -3.85 -12.77
CA ALA A 142 -2.97 -4.37 -12.53
C ALA A 142 -1.77 -4.04 -13.45
N PHE A 143 -0.76 -3.49 -12.77
CA PHE A 143 0.70 -3.57 -12.95
C PHE A 143 1.23 -3.51 -14.39
N TYR A 144 1.97 -2.45 -14.67
CA TYR A 144 2.56 -2.05 -15.96
C TYR A 144 3.10 -3.15 -16.87
N ARG A 145 3.61 -4.26 -16.34
CA ARG A 145 4.08 -5.42 -17.14
C ARG A 145 2.93 -6.28 -17.65
N ALA A 146 1.95 -6.59 -16.81
CA ALA A 146 0.74 -7.28 -17.23
C ALA A 146 -0.03 -6.44 -18.25
N ALA A 147 -0.16 -5.14 -17.97
CA ALA A 147 -0.85 -4.21 -18.85
C ALA A 147 -0.11 -3.94 -20.18
N ALA A 148 1.21 -3.74 -20.17
CA ALA A 148 1.97 -3.40 -21.38
C ALA A 148 2.45 -4.62 -22.17
N PHE A 149 2.62 -5.79 -21.54
CA PHE A 149 3.24 -6.97 -22.13
C PHE A 149 2.45 -8.28 -21.95
N GLY A 150 1.27 -8.25 -21.32
CA GLY A 150 0.44 -9.44 -21.13
C GLY A 150 1.02 -10.47 -20.15
N GLU A 151 1.98 -10.07 -19.32
CA GLU A 151 2.62 -10.95 -18.34
C GLU A 151 1.75 -11.19 -17.11
N LYS A 152 1.98 -12.30 -16.41
CA LYS A 152 1.27 -12.60 -15.16
C LYS A 152 1.72 -11.65 -14.05
N VAL A 153 0.77 -11.09 -13.30
CA VAL A 153 1.07 -10.31 -12.09
C VAL A 153 1.69 -11.22 -11.04
N GLU A 154 2.87 -10.86 -10.54
CA GLU A 154 3.64 -11.68 -9.58
C GLU A 154 3.27 -11.37 -8.11
N SER A 155 2.72 -10.18 -7.84
CA SER A 155 2.27 -9.75 -6.52
C SER A 155 1.10 -8.80 -6.68
N ASP A 156 -0.07 -9.21 -6.21
CA ASP A 156 -1.33 -8.46 -6.23
C ASP A 156 -2.00 -8.48 -4.86
N SER A 157 -3.19 -7.90 -4.79
CA SER A 157 -4.01 -7.89 -3.58
C SER A 157 -4.37 -9.30 -3.08
N SER A 158 -4.41 -10.31 -3.96
CA SER A 158 -4.71 -11.70 -3.59
C SER A 158 -3.52 -12.34 -2.87
N LEU A 159 -2.29 -12.17 -3.39
CA LEU A 159 -1.08 -12.62 -2.69
C LEU A 159 -0.92 -11.91 -1.34
N ALA A 160 -1.21 -10.61 -1.29
CA ALA A 160 -1.18 -9.86 -0.05
C ALA A 160 -2.26 -10.34 0.95
N ALA A 161 -3.45 -10.69 0.46
CA ALA A 161 -4.51 -11.30 1.27
C ALA A 161 -4.06 -12.63 1.88
N ASP A 162 -3.49 -13.53 1.07
CA ASP A 162 -2.98 -14.82 1.52
C ASP A 162 -1.90 -14.65 2.60
N ALA A 163 -0.99 -13.68 2.42
CA ALA A 163 0.04 -13.37 3.40
C ALA A 163 -0.56 -12.88 4.73
N ILE A 164 -1.54 -11.97 4.69
CA ILE A 164 -2.22 -11.48 5.89
C ILE A 164 -2.97 -12.62 6.60
N SER A 165 -3.79 -13.39 5.87
CA SER A 165 -4.49 -14.56 6.42
C SER A 165 -3.54 -15.54 7.07
N THR A 166 -2.41 -15.84 6.43
CA THR A 166 -1.41 -16.77 6.94
C THR A 166 -0.78 -16.25 8.25
N ILE A 167 -0.41 -14.97 8.30
CA ILE A 167 0.17 -14.35 9.50
C ILE A 167 -0.81 -14.41 10.67
N TYR A 168 -2.07 -14.01 10.46
CA TYR A 168 -3.06 -13.95 11.54
C TYR A 168 -3.54 -15.35 11.96
N ALA A 169 -3.69 -16.30 11.04
CA ALA A 169 -3.93 -17.71 11.39
C ALA A 169 -2.79 -18.27 12.25
N GLY A 170 -1.53 -17.91 11.95
CA GLY A 170 -0.38 -18.22 12.77
C GLY A 170 -0.47 -17.64 14.19
N TYR A 171 -0.94 -16.40 14.34
CA TYR A 171 -1.17 -15.80 15.65
C TYR A 171 -2.27 -16.49 16.46
N VAL A 172 -3.37 -16.89 15.81
CA VAL A 172 -4.44 -17.67 16.46
C VAL A 172 -3.90 -19.04 16.88
N SER A 173 -3.14 -19.72 16.00
CA SER A 173 -2.53 -21.01 16.32
C SER A 173 -1.60 -20.92 17.53
N ALA A 174 -0.75 -19.89 17.58
CA ALA A 174 0.15 -19.65 18.71
C ALA A 174 -0.61 -19.43 20.03
N LYS A 175 -1.71 -18.65 20.01
CA LYS A 175 -2.60 -18.46 21.18
C LYS A 175 -3.23 -19.78 21.64
N CYS A 176 -3.51 -20.68 20.70
CA CYS A 176 -4.04 -22.03 20.94
C CYS A 176 -2.95 -23.10 21.11
N VAL A 177 -1.76 -22.72 21.58
CA VAL A 177 -0.65 -23.65 21.91
C VAL A 177 -0.21 -24.50 20.70
N GLY A 178 -0.22 -23.91 19.50
CA GLY A 178 0.19 -24.57 18.26
C GLY A 178 -0.88 -25.48 17.65
N THR A 179 -2.14 -25.38 18.09
CA THR A 179 -3.25 -26.10 17.46
C THR A 179 -3.38 -25.68 15.99
N LYS A 180 -3.68 -26.65 15.11
CA LYS A 180 -3.91 -26.38 13.68
C LYS A 180 -5.09 -25.43 13.51
N ILE A 181 -4.83 -24.29 12.85
CA ILE A 181 -5.86 -23.32 12.44
C ILE A 181 -5.92 -23.35 10.91
N GLU A 182 -7.14 -23.39 10.37
CA GLU A 182 -7.35 -23.25 8.93
C GLU A 182 -7.07 -21.80 8.51
N ILE A 183 -6.31 -21.62 7.43
CA ILE A 183 -6.00 -20.29 6.89
C ILE A 183 -7.23 -19.83 6.10
N PRO A 184 -7.89 -18.73 6.49
CA PRO A 184 -9.07 -18.28 5.78
C PRO A 184 -8.69 -17.75 4.39
N HIS A 185 -9.43 -18.21 3.38
CA HIS A 185 -9.37 -17.65 2.04
C HIS A 185 -10.25 -16.39 1.98
N ILE A 186 -9.61 -15.23 1.89
CA ILE A 186 -10.29 -13.95 1.66
C ILE A 186 -10.56 -13.90 0.13
N MET A 187 -11.82 -14.00 -0.30
CA MET A 187 -12.21 -14.12 -1.73
C MET A 187 -12.68 -12.82 -2.36
#